data_AF-A0A0G1IUG1-F1
#
_entry.id   AF-A0A0G1IUG1-F1
#
_cell.length_a   1.000
_cell.length_b   1.000
_cell.length_c   1.000
_cell.angle_alpha   90.00
_cell.angle_beta   90.00
_cell.angle_gamma   90.00
#
_symmetry.space_group_name_H-M   'P 1'
#
loop_
_entity.id
_entity.type
_entity.pdbx_description
1 polymer ?
#
loop_
_entity_poly.entity_id
_entity_poly.type
_entity_poly.pdbx_seq_one_letter_code
_entity_poly.pdbx_strand_id
1 'polypeptide(L)'
;MDTGDIVFDIETQKSFEEVGLPHGKAGGQGNFEKLGVSVVGAYLYGENKYLTYEEHEIPAFEKLLQNAGRVIGFNIHHFDLAVLQPYISWNLKNLSTLDLMDDVKKSLGHRLYLDSLADATLGVRKSGDGLQALRWYKEGKMDEIKKYCLKDVEITKNLYEFGVKNGHVLFYSRDAGGKVAIPVAWEKPINPASPAGGPITKTNVQLKIF
;
A
#
# COMPACT_ATOMS: atom_id res chain seq x y z
N MET A 1 -19.63 -5.23 1.60
CA MET A 1 -19.89 -3.82 1.26
C MET A 1 -19.08 -3.55 0.02
N ASP A 2 -19.73 -3.12 -1.07
CA ASP A 2 -19.04 -2.59 -2.25
C ASP A 2 -18.46 -1.23 -1.86
N THR A 3 -17.21 -1.21 -1.41
CA THR A 3 -16.57 0.00 -0.87
C THR A 3 -16.03 0.90 -1.98
N GLY A 4 -15.99 0.43 -3.23
CA GLY A 4 -15.26 1.08 -4.32
C GLY A 4 -13.77 1.26 -4.04
N ASP A 5 -13.21 0.58 -3.03
CA ASP A 5 -11.81 0.74 -2.65
C ASP A 5 -10.89 0.07 -3.68
N ILE A 6 -9.72 0.64 -3.85
CA ILE A 6 -8.66 0.12 -4.71
C ILE A 6 -7.42 -0.07 -3.86
N VAL A 7 -6.83 -1.26 -3.90
CA VAL A 7 -5.47 -1.48 -3.40
C VAL A 7 -4.53 -1.44 -4.59
N PHE A 8 -3.42 -0.71 -4.53
CA PHE A 8 -2.47 -0.70 -5.64
C PHE A 8 -1.01 -0.59 -5.16
N ASP A 9 -0.12 -0.95 -6.06
CA ASP A 9 1.34 -0.88 -5.94
C ASP A 9 1.96 -0.55 -7.31
N ILE A 10 3.15 0.04 -7.33
CA ILE A 10 3.87 0.42 -8.55
C ILE A 10 5.27 -0.18 -8.59
N GLU A 11 5.58 -0.78 -9.74
CA GLU A 11 6.95 -1.05 -10.16
C GLU A 11 7.46 0.03 -11.10
N THR A 12 8.74 0.38 -10.99
CA THR A 12 9.35 1.47 -11.75
C THR A 12 10.18 1.00 -12.94
N GLN A 13 10.47 1.93 -13.85
CA GLN A 13 11.33 1.66 -15.01
C GLN A 13 12.82 1.85 -14.68
N LYS A 14 13.12 2.80 -13.79
CA LYS A 14 14.46 3.22 -13.43
C LYS A 14 14.67 3.04 -11.93
N SER A 15 15.91 2.74 -11.58
CA SER A 15 16.39 2.77 -10.19
C SER A 15 16.56 4.20 -9.70
N PHE A 16 16.68 4.36 -8.38
CA PHE A 16 17.04 5.65 -7.76
C PHE A 16 18.39 6.18 -8.29
N GLU A 17 19.37 5.31 -8.51
CA GLU A 17 20.69 5.67 -9.02
C GLU A 17 20.60 6.27 -10.43
N GLU A 18 19.81 5.66 -11.31
CA GLU A 18 19.61 6.13 -12.69
C GLU A 18 18.97 7.52 -12.79
N VAL A 19 18.24 7.94 -11.75
CA VAL A 19 17.62 9.28 -11.69
C VAL A 19 18.35 10.24 -10.74
N GLY A 20 19.53 9.84 -10.23
CA GLY A 20 20.36 10.66 -9.36
C GLY A 20 19.79 10.87 -7.95
N LEU A 21 18.95 9.95 -7.47
CA LEU A 21 18.39 9.97 -6.13
C LEU A 21 19.29 9.18 -5.15
N PRO A 22 19.63 9.75 -3.97
CA PRO A 22 20.39 9.01 -2.97
C PRO A 22 19.60 7.77 -2.52
N HIS A 23 20.26 6.62 -2.49
CA HIS A 23 19.63 5.35 -2.10
C HIS A 23 18.90 5.47 -0.76
N GLY A 24 17.58 5.37 -0.78
CA GLY A 24 16.78 4.94 0.36
C GLY A 24 16.90 5.78 1.64
N LYS A 25 17.35 7.04 1.59
CA LYS A 25 17.19 7.91 2.77
C LYS A 25 15.72 8.26 2.91
N ALA A 26 15.03 7.47 3.71
CA ALA A 26 13.69 7.75 4.22
C ALA A 26 13.68 9.20 4.75
N GLY A 27 13.08 10.12 3.97
CA GLY A 27 13.03 11.56 4.28
C GLY A 27 13.73 12.50 3.29
N GLY A 28 14.37 11.99 2.22
CA GLY A 28 14.85 12.85 1.13
C GLY A 28 13.71 13.35 0.24
N GLN A 29 13.69 14.65 -0.09
CA GLN A 29 12.91 15.14 -1.23
C GLN A 29 13.51 14.49 -2.49
N GLY A 30 12.73 13.64 -3.15
CA GLY A 30 13.16 12.95 -4.37
C GLY A 30 12.23 13.27 -5.52
N ASN A 31 12.81 13.50 -6.70
CA ASN A 31 12.10 13.59 -7.98
C ASN A 31 11.62 12.20 -8.40
N PHE A 32 10.74 11.57 -7.60
CA PHE A 32 10.22 10.22 -7.87
C PHE A 32 9.48 10.16 -9.21
N GLU A 33 8.98 11.28 -9.71
CA GLU A 33 8.41 11.42 -11.06
C GLU A 33 9.36 10.96 -12.19
N LYS A 34 10.67 10.96 -11.96
CA LYS A 34 11.65 10.57 -12.99
C LYS A 34 11.80 9.06 -13.15
N LEU A 35 11.33 8.29 -12.16
CA LEU A 35 11.51 6.84 -12.11
C LEU A 35 10.72 6.13 -13.22
N GLY A 36 9.60 6.71 -13.63
CA GLY A 36 8.68 6.13 -14.61
C GLY A 36 7.96 4.89 -14.08
N VAL A 37 6.76 4.63 -14.60
CA VAL A 37 5.96 3.45 -14.24
C VAL A 37 6.26 2.32 -15.22
N SER A 38 6.68 1.14 -14.74
CA SER A 38 6.71 -0.06 -15.58
C SER A 38 5.38 -0.80 -15.52
N VAL A 39 4.88 -1.07 -14.30
CA VAL A 39 3.59 -1.71 -14.06
C VAL A 39 2.92 -1.09 -12.83
N VAL A 40 1.62 -0.85 -12.93
CA VAL A 40 0.71 -0.72 -11.78
C VAL A 40 -0.02 -2.04 -11.59
N GLY A 41 0.06 -2.62 -10.40
CA GLY A 41 -0.82 -3.70 -9.96
C GLY A 41 -1.97 -3.12 -9.15
N ALA A 42 -3.18 -3.62 -9.35
CA ALA A 42 -4.34 -3.17 -8.60
C ALA A 42 -5.29 -4.31 -8.24
N TYR A 43 -5.94 -4.19 -7.08
CA TYR A 43 -7.09 -4.98 -6.68
C TYR A 43 -8.28 -4.06 -6.48
N LEU A 44 -9.38 -4.36 -7.18
CA LEU A 44 -10.62 -3.57 -7.14
C LEU A 44 -11.63 -4.27 -6.24
N TYR A 45 -12.01 -3.65 -5.12
CA TYR A 45 -12.99 -4.24 -4.20
C TYR A 45 -14.38 -4.39 -4.81
N GLY A 46 -14.82 -3.44 -5.63
CA GLY A 46 -16.15 -3.47 -6.26
C GLY A 46 -16.32 -4.59 -7.29
N GLU A 47 -15.21 -5.04 -7.88
CA GLU A 47 -15.22 -6.09 -8.91
C GLU A 47 -14.57 -7.41 -8.44
N ASN A 48 -14.00 -7.44 -7.23
CA ASN A 48 -13.27 -8.58 -6.68
C ASN A 48 -12.24 -9.18 -7.66
N LYS A 49 -11.44 -8.31 -8.28
CA LYS A 49 -10.47 -8.72 -9.31
C LYS A 49 -9.14 -8.00 -9.17
N TYR A 50 -8.10 -8.69 -9.62
CA TYR A 50 -6.77 -8.13 -9.81
C TYR A 50 -6.60 -7.69 -11.26
N LEU A 51 -5.98 -6.53 -11.48
CA LEU A 51 -5.65 -5.98 -12.79
C LEU A 51 -4.22 -5.45 -12.78
N THR A 52 -3.60 -5.38 -13.95
CA THR A 52 -2.31 -4.73 -14.16
C THR A 52 -2.41 -3.73 -15.29
N TYR A 53 -1.63 -2.65 -15.19
CA TYR A 53 -1.52 -1.61 -16.21
C TYR A 53 -0.04 -1.35 -16.49
N GLU A 54 0.38 -1.49 -17.73
CA GLU A 54 1.66 -0.97 -18.18
C GLU A 54 1.58 0.55 -18.37
N GLU A 55 2.74 1.20 -18.59
CA GLU A 55 2.84 2.66 -18.74
C GLU A 55 1.81 3.26 -19.72
N HIS A 56 1.63 2.61 -20.88
CA HIS A 56 0.72 3.07 -21.92
C HIS A 56 -0.77 2.90 -21.55
N GLU A 57 -1.06 2.11 -20.51
CA GLU A 57 -2.41 1.80 -20.03
C GLU A 57 -2.81 2.65 -18.81
N ILE A 58 -1.92 3.51 -18.30
CA ILE A 58 -2.20 4.39 -17.16
C ILE A 58 -3.42 5.31 -17.36
N PRO A 59 -3.75 5.80 -18.58
CA PRO A 59 -5.02 6.51 -18.78
C PRO A 59 -6.27 5.69 -18.46
N ALA A 60 -6.22 4.35 -18.53
CA ALA A 60 -7.32 3.50 -18.06
C ALA A 60 -7.32 3.38 -16.52
N PHE A 61 -6.15 3.30 -15.90
CA PHE A 61 -6.04 3.30 -14.44
C PHE A 61 -6.50 4.63 -13.82
N GLU A 62 -6.18 5.76 -14.44
CA GLU A 62 -6.66 7.08 -14.03
C GLU A 62 -8.18 7.15 -13.90
N LYS A 63 -8.91 6.59 -14.87
CA LYS A 63 -10.38 6.54 -14.85
C LYS A 63 -10.92 5.73 -13.68
N LEU A 64 -10.20 4.70 -13.25
CA LEU A 64 -10.56 3.94 -12.06
C LEU A 64 -10.34 4.76 -10.79
N LEU A 65 -9.20 5.45 -10.69
CA LEU A 65 -8.88 6.30 -9.54
C LEU A 65 -9.92 7.42 -9.33
N GLN A 66 -10.47 7.99 -10.41
CA GLN A 66 -11.53 9.01 -10.33
C GLN A 66 -12.81 8.51 -9.65
N ASN A 67 -13.08 7.21 -9.72
CA ASN A 67 -14.27 6.57 -9.15
C ASN A 67 -13.96 5.79 -7.87
N ALA A 68 -12.71 5.80 -7.40
CA ALA A 68 -12.30 5.06 -6.22
C ALA A 68 -12.89 5.67 -4.95
N GLY A 69 -13.49 4.84 -4.10
CA GLY A 69 -13.98 5.27 -2.79
C GLY A 69 -12.83 5.65 -1.85
N ARG A 70 -11.78 4.84 -1.83
CA ARG A 70 -10.50 5.09 -1.17
C ARG A 70 -9.41 4.28 -1.85
N VAL A 71 -8.22 4.83 -1.91
CA VAL A 71 -7.03 4.17 -2.44
C VAL A 71 -6.15 3.71 -1.28
N ILE A 72 -5.75 2.45 -1.30
CA ILE A 72 -4.99 1.79 -0.23
C ILE A 72 -3.66 1.32 -0.82
N GLY A 73 -2.58 1.48 -0.06
CA GLY A 73 -1.28 0.97 -0.47
C GLY A 73 -0.26 0.99 0.65
N PHE A 74 0.99 0.67 0.32
CA PHE A 74 2.09 0.62 1.27
C PHE A 74 3.19 1.62 0.89
N ASN A 75 3.39 2.69 1.67
CA ASN A 75 4.32 3.79 1.36
C ASN A 75 3.92 4.63 0.12
N ILE A 76 2.65 4.54 -0.32
CA ILE A 76 2.09 5.27 -1.47
C ILE A 76 2.19 6.80 -1.35
N HIS A 77 2.08 7.37 -0.15
CA HIS A 77 2.15 8.82 0.01
C HIS A 77 3.54 9.38 -0.29
N HIS A 78 4.57 8.58 0.03
CA HIS A 78 5.95 8.99 -0.14
C HIS A 78 6.50 8.61 -1.51
N PHE A 79 5.96 7.56 -2.14
CA PHE A 79 6.52 6.95 -3.33
C PHE A 79 5.53 6.90 -4.49
N ASP A 80 4.59 5.96 -4.48
CA ASP A 80 3.76 5.60 -5.64
C ASP A 80 2.98 6.77 -6.21
N LEU A 81 2.35 7.60 -5.36
CA LEU A 81 1.59 8.75 -5.83
C LEU A 81 2.49 9.79 -6.53
N ALA A 82 3.74 9.95 -6.07
CA ALA A 82 4.69 10.85 -6.72
C ALA A 82 5.20 10.28 -8.05
N VAL A 83 5.43 8.97 -8.13
CA VAL A 83 5.79 8.27 -9.38
C VAL A 83 4.65 8.34 -10.40
N LEU A 84 3.41 8.21 -9.96
CA LEU A 84 2.22 8.18 -10.82
C LEU A 84 1.77 9.56 -11.29
N GLN A 85 1.99 10.62 -10.48
CA GLN A 85 1.49 11.97 -10.75
C GLN A 85 1.75 12.51 -12.17
N PRO A 86 2.91 12.28 -12.83
CA PRO A 86 3.17 12.75 -14.20
C PRO A 86 2.21 12.18 -15.25
N TYR A 87 1.59 11.03 -14.96
CA TYR A 87 0.69 10.33 -15.86
C TYR A 87 -0.78 10.70 -15.64
N ILE A 88 -1.08 11.49 -14.60
CA ILE A 88 -2.46 11.80 -14.16
C ILE A 88 -2.76 13.27 -14.41
N SER A 89 -3.92 13.55 -15.00
CA SER A 89 -4.32 14.90 -15.44
C SER A 89 -4.80 15.79 -14.29
N TRP A 90 -4.87 15.27 -13.07
CA TRP A 90 -5.35 15.94 -11.86
C TRP A 90 -4.47 15.62 -10.65
N ASN A 91 -4.60 16.42 -9.58
CA ASN A 91 -3.73 16.32 -8.41
C ASN A 91 -4.12 15.11 -7.54
N LEU A 92 -3.25 14.09 -7.50
CA LEU A 92 -3.47 12.85 -6.73
C LEU A 92 -3.54 13.08 -5.21
N LYS A 93 -3.08 14.25 -4.71
CA LYS A 93 -3.27 14.64 -3.30
C LYS A 93 -4.74 14.77 -2.90
N ASN A 94 -5.65 14.86 -3.87
CA ASN A 94 -7.09 14.93 -3.63
C ASN A 94 -7.73 13.54 -3.42
N LEU A 95 -6.98 12.45 -3.64
CA LEU A 95 -7.48 11.10 -3.35
C LEU A 95 -7.75 10.92 -1.86
N SER A 96 -8.84 10.23 -1.54
CA SER A 96 -8.97 9.60 -0.23
C SER A 96 -7.99 8.42 -0.19
N THR A 97 -7.01 8.46 0.72
CA THR A 97 -5.95 7.47 0.78
C THR A 97 -5.82 6.82 2.17
N LEU A 98 -5.36 5.57 2.17
CA LEU A 98 -4.83 4.89 3.36
C LEU A 98 -3.46 4.28 3.00
N ASP A 99 -2.41 4.86 3.57
CA ASP A 99 -1.06 4.31 3.50
C ASP A 99 -0.77 3.51 4.77
N LEU A 100 -0.65 2.18 4.62
CA LEU A 100 -0.47 1.26 5.75
C LEU A 100 0.86 1.49 6.47
N MET A 101 1.92 1.87 5.75
CA MET A 101 3.24 2.11 6.34
C MET A 101 3.23 3.40 7.16
N ASP A 102 2.66 4.47 6.61
CA ASP A 102 2.54 5.74 7.31
C ASP A 102 1.71 5.59 8.59
N ASP A 103 0.62 4.82 8.56
CA ASP A 103 -0.21 4.61 9.74
C ASP A 103 0.52 3.83 10.83
N VAL A 104 1.17 2.72 10.47
CA VAL A 104 2.02 1.95 11.40
C VAL A 104 3.16 2.80 11.97
N LYS A 105 3.79 3.64 11.14
CA LYS A 105 4.87 4.54 11.56
C LYS A 105 4.42 5.51 12.65
N LYS A 106 3.16 5.99 12.64
CA LYS A 106 2.64 6.88 13.71
C LYS A 106 2.71 6.21 15.08
N SER A 107 2.47 4.90 15.15
CA SER A 107 2.50 4.13 16.39
C SER A 107 3.92 3.76 16.82
N LEU A 108 4.81 3.45 15.87
CA LEU A 108 6.16 2.95 16.17
C LEU A 108 7.27 4.01 16.16
N GLY A 109 7.03 5.18 15.59
CA GLY A 109 8.04 6.22 15.39
C GLY A 109 9.07 5.92 14.29
N HIS A 110 9.03 4.74 13.67
CA HIS A 110 9.92 4.33 12.58
C HIS A 110 9.16 3.55 11.50
N ARG A 111 9.75 3.45 10.30
CA ARG A 111 9.17 2.72 9.17
C ARG A 111 9.43 1.22 9.30
N LEU A 112 8.49 0.42 8.83
CA LEU A 112 8.66 -1.02 8.63
C LEU A 112 8.57 -1.35 7.14
N TYR A 113 9.22 -2.44 6.73
CA TYR A 113 9.06 -3.00 5.40
C TYR A 113 7.78 -3.83 5.31
N LEU A 114 7.17 -3.87 4.12
CA LEU A 114 5.97 -4.67 3.84
C LEU A 114 6.19 -6.14 4.24
N ASP A 115 7.33 -6.72 3.85
CA ASP A 115 7.70 -8.10 4.15
C ASP A 115 7.76 -8.38 5.67
N SER A 116 8.29 -7.43 6.46
CA SER A 116 8.37 -7.59 7.91
C SER A 116 6.98 -7.63 8.57
N LEU A 117 6.05 -6.81 8.09
CA LEU A 117 4.66 -6.82 8.57
C LEU A 117 3.90 -8.06 8.07
N ALA A 118 4.13 -8.46 6.81
CA ALA A 118 3.51 -9.64 6.21
C ALA A 118 3.92 -10.94 6.91
N ASP A 119 5.21 -11.12 7.21
CA ASP A 119 5.70 -12.31 7.91
C ASP A 119 5.12 -12.37 9.33
N ALA A 120 5.18 -11.25 10.05
CA ALA A 120 4.68 -11.19 11.42
C ALA A 120 3.16 -11.36 11.49
N THR A 121 2.40 -10.75 10.59
CA THR A 121 0.91 -10.73 10.66
C THR A 121 0.28 -11.91 9.95
N LEU A 122 0.74 -12.24 8.74
CA LEU A 122 0.12 -13.21 7.85
C LEU A 122 0.91 -14.52 7.75
N GLY A 123 2.15 -14.57 8.25
CA GLY A 123 3.04 -15.72 8.08
C GLY A 123 3.53 -15.92 6.65
N VAL A 124 3.51 -14.85 5.84
CA VAL A 124 3.93 -14.87 4.44
C VAL A 124 5.19 -14.04 4.29
N ARG A 125 6.21 -14.61 3.65
CA ARG A 125 7.42 -13.89 3.23
C ARG A 125 7.40 -13.61 1.74
N LYS A 126 7.91 -12.44 1.38
CA LYS A 126 8.16 -12.05 0.00
C LYS A 126 9.35 -12.83 -0.54
N SER A 127 9.21 -13.37 -1.75
CA SER A 127 10.24 -14.16 -2.42
C SER A 127 11.13 -13.34 -3.35
N GLY A 128 10.92 -12.03 -3.48
CA GLY A 128 11.63 -11.19 -4.46
C GLY A 128 12.02 -9.82 -3.92
N ASP A 129 12.98 -9.24 -4.62
CA ASP A 129 13.63 -7.96 -4.34
C ASP A 129 13.22 -6.94 -5.40
N GLY A 130 12.95 -5.69 -5.03
CA GLY A 130 12.61 -4.62 -5.98
C GLY A 130 13.70 -4.39 -7.04
N LEU A 131 14.96 -4.74 -6.73
CA LEU A 131 16.02 -4.74 -7.74
C LEU A 131 15.79 -5.77 -8.86
N GLN A 132 15.03 -6.83 -8.62
CA GLN A 132 14.70 -7.83 -9.62
C GLN A 132 13.69 -7.31 -10.65
N ALA A 133 12.69 -6.52 -10.23
CA ALA A 133 11.72 -5.93 -11.15
C ALA A 133 12.42 -4.99 -12.16
N LEU A 134 13.37 -4.19 -11.68
CA LEU A 134 14.21 -3.32 -12.52
C LEU A 134 15.03 -4.11 -13.54
N ARG A 135 15.58 -5.28 -13.17
CA ARG A 135 16.28 -6.17 -14.11
C ARG A 135 15.33 -6.73 -15.17
N TRP A 136 14.17 -7.22 -14.75
CA TRP A 136 13.16 -7.73 -15.68
C TRP A 136 12.69 -6.67 -16.66
N TYR A 137 12.57 -5.41 -16.24
CA TYR A 137 12.21 -4.32 -17.12
C TYR A 137 13.27 -4.13 -18.23
N LYS A 138 14.55 -4.11 -17.87
CA LYS A 138 15.67 -4.04 -18.84
C LYS A 138 15.70 -5.24 -19.79
N GLU A 139 15.21 -6.40 -19.35
CA GLU A 139 15.11 -7.63 -20.14
C GLU A 139 13.79 -7.77 -20.91
N GLY A 140 12.85 -6.83 -20.78
CA GLY A 140 11.52 -6.91 -21.41
C GLY A 140 10.59 -7.98 -20.83
N LYS A 141 10.88 -8.50 -19.63
CA LYS A 141 10.12 -9.56 -18.96
C LYS A 141 8.91 -9.01 -18.20
N MET A 142 7.98 -8.38 -18.91
CA MET A 142 6.84 -7.67 -18.32
C MET A 142 5.92 -8.59 -17.51
N ASP A 143 5.72 -9.84 -17.92
CA ASP A 143 4.87 -10.79 -17.19
C ASP A 143 5.40 -11.10 -15.78
N GLU A 144 6.72 -11.11 -15.59
CA GLU A 144 7.33 -11.34 -14.27
C GLU A 144 7.15 -10.12 -13.36
N ILE A 145 7.26 -8.91 -13.92
CA ILE A 145 6.96 -7.67 -13.20
C ILE A 145 5.49 -7.63 -12.78
N LYS A 146 4.57 -7.98 -13.69
CA LYS A 146 3.13 -8.05 -13.41
C LYS A 146 2.81 -9.02 -12.28
N LYS A 147 3.35 -10.24 -12.32
CA LYS A 147 3.15 -11.23 -11.24
C LYS A 147 3.69 -10.74 -9.91
N TYR A 148 4.86 -10.12 -9.92
CA TYR A 148 5.52 -9.60 -8.72
C TYR A 148 4.74 -8.44 -8.10
N CYS A 149 4.35 -7.45 -8.90
CA CYS A 149 3.54 -6.32 -8.44
C CYS A 149 2.18 -6.77 -7.90
N LEU A 150 1.49 -7.70 -8.59
CA LEU A 150 0.24 -8.28 -8.06
C LEU A 150 0.43 -9.02 -6.74
N LYS A 151 1.61 -9.59 -6.48
CA LYS A 151 1.90 -10.22 -5.20
C LYS A 151 1.97 -9.20 -4.07
N ASP A 152 2.59 -8.03 -4.31
CA ASP A 152 2.62 -6.95 -3.33
C ASP A 152 1.24 -6.36 -3.07
N VAL A 153 0.41 -6.22 -4.11
CA VAL A 153 -1.00 -5.83 -3.98
C VAL A 153 -1.77 -6.85 -3.14
N GLU A 154 -1.58 -8.16 -3.38
CA GLU A 154 -2.23 -9.21 -2.59
C GLU A 154 -1.82 -9.14 -1.11
N ILE A 155 -0.53 -9.00 -0.82
CA ILE A 155 -0.03 -8.89 0.56
C ILE A 155 -0.60 -7.64 1.24
N THR A 156 -0.58 -6.50 0.54
CA THR A 156 -1.11 -5.23 1.04
C THR A 156 -2.60 -5.30 1.34
N LYS A 157 -3.39 -5.88 0.42
CA LYS A 157 -4.81 -6.16 0.60
C LYS A 157 -5.05 -7.04 1.83
N ASN A 158 -4.32 -8.15 1.95
CA ASN A 158 -4.51 -9.11 3.04
C ASN A 158 -4.09 -8.51 4.39
N LEU A 159 -3.06 -7.67 4.43
CA LEU A 159 -2.70 -6.90 5.63
C LEU A 159 -3.82 -5.94 6.00
N TYR A 160 -4.31 -5.15 5.04
CA TYR A 160 -5.43 -4.23 5.26
C TYR A 160 -6.66 -4.96 5.83
N GLU A 161 -7.07 -6.07 5.22
CA GLU A 161 -8.20 -6.87 5.68
C GLU A 161 -7.99 -7.47 7.07
N PHE A 162 -6.77 -7.91 7.38
CA PHE A 162 -6.41 -8.36 8.73
C PHE A 162 -6.56 -7.21 9.74
N GLY A 163 -6.02 -6.03 9.43
CA GLY A 163 -6.08 -4.88 10.32
C GLY A 163 -7.50 -4.38 10.56
N VAL A 164 -8.33 -4.35 9.51
CA VAL A 164 -9.77 -4.07 9.62
C VAL A 164 -10.46 -5.09 10.52
N LYS A 165 -10.24 -6.38 10.30
CA LYS A 165 -10.92 -7.43 11.06
C LYS A 165 -10.49 -7.51 12.53
N ASN A 166 -9.22 -7.25 12.82
CA ASN A 166 -8.64 -7.52 14.15
C ASN A 166 -8.29 -6.26 14.95
N GLY A 167 -8.38 -5.07 14.36
CA GLY A 167 -8.00 -3.79 14.98
C GLY A 167 -6.50 -3.65 15.26
N HIS A 168 -5.66 -4.56 14.74
CA HIS A 168 -4.22 -4.52 14.88
C HIS A 168 -3.52 -5.27 13.74
N VAL A 169 -2.22 -5.02 13.58
CA VAL A 169 -1.28 -5.87 12.83
C VAL A 169 -0.11 -6.26 13.73
N LEU A 170 0.73 -7.20 13.30
CA LEU A 170 1.87 -7.68 14.08
C LEU A 170 3.19 -7.26 13.44
N PHE A 171 4.21 -7.04 14.26
CA PHE A 171 5.60 -6.92 13.83
C PHE A 171 6.53 -7.66 14.80
N TYR A 172 7.73 -8.03 14.34
CA TYR A 172 8.76 -8.56 15.23
C TYR A 172 9.52 -7.43 15.92
N SER A 173 9.35 -7.32 17.24
CA SER A 173 10.11 -6.39 18.07
C SER A 173 11.38 -7.07 18.58
N ARG A 174 12.52 -6.41 18.39
CA ARG A 174 13.79 -6.84 18.96
C ARG A 174 13.79 -6.69 20.48
N ASP A 175 13.25 -5.59 20.98
CA ASP A 175 13.25 -5.26 22.41
C ASP A 175 12.34 -6.21 23.21
N ALA A 176 11.21 -6.63 22.62
CA ALA A 176 10.30 -7.59 23.24
C ALA A 176 10.66 -9.06 22.94
N GLY A 177 11.64 -9.32 22.06
CA GLY A 177 12.04 -10.68 21.68
C GLY A 177 10.97 -11.49 20.94
N GLY A 178 9.99 -10.84 20.30
CA GLY A 178 8.84 -11.55 19.74
C GLY A 178 7.88 -10.68 18.93
N LYS A 179 6.75 -11.28 18.51
CA LYS A 179 5.69 -10.56 17.81
C LYS A 179 4.96 -9.62 18.79
N VAL A 180 4.80 -8.37 18.39
CA VAL A 180 4.06 -7.35 19.15
C VAL A 180 2.94 -6.80 18.26
N ALA A 181 1.79 -6.52 18.86
CA ALA A 181 0.64 -5.93 18.17
C ALA A 181 0.77 -4.41 18.05
N ILE A 182 0.45 -3.90 16.87
CA ILE A 182 0.35 -2.48 16.54
C ILE A 182 -1.14 -2.19 16.34
N PRO A 183 -1.78 -1.38 17.19
CA PRO A 183 -3.19 -1.03 17.00
C PRO A 183 -3.35 -0.24 15.70
N VAL A 184 -4.41 -0.57 14.94
CA VAL A 184 -4.76 0.13 13.69
C VAL A 184 -6.27 0.38 13.63
N ALA A 185 -6.67 1.46 12.97
CA ALA A 185 -8.07 1.83 12.77
C ALA A 185 -8.32 2.10 11.28
N TRP A 186 -8.30 1.03 10.49
CA TRP A 186 -8.35 1.11 9.01
C TRP A 186 -9.77 1.03 8.42
N GLU A 187 -10.76 0.77 9.27
CA GLU A 187 -12.17 0.89 8.89
C GLU A 187 -12.45 2.28 8.33
N LYS A 188 -13.37 2.38 7.36
CA LYS A 188 -13.86 3.69 6.93
C LYS A 188 -14.62 4.31 8.11
N PRO A 189 -14.43 5.61 8.41
CA PRO A 189 -15.33 6.31 9.29
C PRO A 189 -16.76 6.15 8.76
N ILE A 190 -17.65 5.56 9.56
CA ILE A 190 -19.07 5.56 9.24
C ILE A 190 -19.49 7.03 9.32
N ASN A 191 -19.81 7.65 8.20
CA ASN A 191 -20.40 8.98 8.22
C ASN A 191 -21.71 8.91 9.02
N PRO A 192 -21.87 9.65 10.12
CA PRO A 192 -23.08 9.59 10.95
C PRO A 192 -24.34 10.15 10.26
N ALA A 193 -24.27 10.47 8.96
CA ALA A 193 -25.40 10.94 8.16
C ALA A 193 -26.24 9.82 7.53
N SER A 194 -25.97 8.54 7.80
CA SER A 194 -26.91 7.45 7.47
C SER A 194 -27.76 7.09 8.70
N PRO A 195 -29.09 7.27 8.66
CA PRO A 195 -29.95 6.99 9.79
C PRO A 195 -30.28 5.49 9.82
N ALA A 196 -29.39 4.67 10.39
CA ALA A 196 -29.76 3.34 10.87
C ALA A 196 -28.70 2.80 11.83
N GLY A 197 -29.05 2.69 13.11
CA GLY A 197 -28.44 1.71 14.01
C GLY A 197 -27.87 2.26 15.32
N GLY A 198 -28.71 2.26 16.37
CA GLY A 198 -28.44 1.85 17.76
C GLY A 198 -27.25 2.44 18.55
N PRO A 199 -27.40 2.67 19.88
CA PRO A 199 -26.34 3.23 20.70
C PRO A 199 -25.12 2.29 20.78
N ILE A 200 -23.95 2.80 20.38
CA ILE A 200 -22.66 2.12 20.57
C ILE A 200 -22.20 2.33 22.01
N THR A 201 -22.18 1.24 22.79
CA THR A 201 -21.54 1.19 24.10
C THR A 201 -20.02 1.20 23.95
N LYS A 202 -19.35 2.25 24.45
CA LYS A 202 -17.89 2.32 24.56
C LYS A 202 -17.40 1.24 25.53
N THR A 203 -16.72 0.21 25.02
CA THR A 203 -16.02 -0.75 25.88
C THR A 203 -14.56 -0.32 25.97
N ASN A 204 -14.15 0.14 27.16
CA ASN A 204 -12.73 0.36 27.48
C ASN A 204 -12.04 -1.01 27.53
N VAL A 205 -11.18 -1.29 26.55
CA VAL A 205 -10.28 -2.45 26.60
C VAL A 205 -8.98 -2.00 27.26
N GLN A 206 -8.78 -2.38 28.52
CA GLN A 206 -7.46 -2.34 29.15
C GLN A 206 -6.56 -3.36 28.45
N LEU A 207 -5.39 -2.91 27.97
CA LEU A 207 -4.33 -3.80 27.53
C LEU A 207 -3.86 -4.67 28.72
N LYS A 208 -4.01 -5.99 28.60
CA LYS A 208 -3.25 -6.94 29.41
C LYS A 208 -1.95 -7.25 28.68
N ILE A 209 -0.85 -6.90 29.35
CA ILE A 209 0.49 -7.35 29.03
C ILE A 209 0.57 -8.81 29.50
N PHE A 210 0.88 -9.74 28.60
CA PHE A 210 1.33 -11.09 28.95
C PHE A 210 2.84 -11.15 28.81
#